data_AF-A0A7K3QRE6-F1
#
_entry.id   AF-A0A7K3QRE6-F1
#
_cell.length_a   1.000
_cell.length_b   1.000
_cell.length_c   1.000
_cell.angle_alpha   90.00
_cell.angle_beta   90.00
_cell.angle_gamma   90.00
#
_symmetry.space_group_name_H-M   'P 1'
#
loop_
_entity.id
_entity.type
_entity.pdbx_description
1 polymer ?
#
loop_
_entity_poly.entity_id
_entity_poly.type
_entity_poly.pdbx_seq_one_letter_code
_entity_poly.pdbx_strand_id
1 'polypeptide(L)'
;MAHRTATSTAPAGRPPADFPVELLPHLDVPDLDTMDADQRAGRACVWSGRALPLAAAVNLGEEIRDGVHHFPQSCGRCLSERAFNALAEHSVDCDPCHGEGLESCPVGAGLYRLQRYARRLSRGNC
;
A
#
# COMPACT_ATOMS: atom_id res chain seq x y z
N MET A 1 40.46 -2.78 19.25
CA MET A 1 39.01 -2.53 19.23
C MET A 1 38.70 -1.83 17.92
N ALA A 2 38.14 -2.54 16.93
CA ALA A 2 37.84 -1.99 15.61
C ALA A 2 36.32 -1.94 15.44
N HIS A 3 35.77 -0.73 15.39
CA HIS A 3 34.36 -0.49 15.15
C HIS A 3 34.10 -0.75 13.66
N ARG A 4 33.31 -1.78 13.38
CA ARG A 4 32.95 -2.17 12.01
C ARG A 4 31.90 -1.18 11.50
N THR A 5 32.25 -0.37 10.51
CA THR A 5 31.34 0.54 9.81
C THR A 5 30.29 -0.28 9.08
N ALA A 6 29.02 -0.09 9.41
CA ALA A 6 27.92 -0.66 8.65
C ALA A 6 27.58 0.26 7.47
N THR A 7 27.86 -0.18 6.25
CA THR A 7 27.34 0.43 5.04
C THR A 7 25.84 0.12 4.98
N SER A 8 25.00 1.08 5.38
CA SER A 8 23.57 1.01 5.14
C SER A 8 23.31 1.45 3.69
N THR A 9 23.27 0.47 2.79
CA THR A 9 22.70 0.67 1.47
C THR A 9 21.19 0.82 1.63
N ALA A 10 20.69 2.05 1.51
CA ALA A 10 19.25 2.28 1.37
C ALA A 10 18.74 1.51 0.15
N PRO A 11 17.69 0.68 0.26
CA PRO A 11 17.11 0.07 -0.93
C PRO A 11 16.38 1.16 -1.72
N ALA A 12 16.84 1.34 -2.96
CA ALA A 12 16.16 2.15 -3.97
C ALA A 12 14.70 1.69 -4.09
N GLY A 13 13.79 2.63 -3.88
CA GLY A 13 12.35 2.43 -3.86
C GLY A 13 11.78 2.15 -5.26
N ARG A 14 11.98 0.94 -5.75
CA ARG A 14 10.93 0.32 -6.56
C ARG A 14 9.92 -0.23 -5.56
N PRO A 15 8.60 0.03 -5.70
CA PRO A 15 7.63 -0.91 -5.14
C PRO A 15 8.09 -2.32 -5.54
N PRO A 16 7.90 -3.38 -4.72
CA PRO A 16 7.95 -4.72 -5.30
C PRO A 16 7.13 -4.64 -6.59
N ALA A 17 7.65 -5.15 -7.70
CA ALA A 17 7.09 -4.96 -9.04
C ALA A 17 5.65 -5.52 -9.22
N ASP A 18 4.97 -5.82 -8.11
CA ASP A 18 3.73 -6.55 -7.94
C ASP A 18 2.69 -5.76 -7.10
N PHE A 19 2.86 -4.44 -6.83
CA PHE A 19 1.69 -3.65 -6.41
C PHE A 19 0.85 -3.38 -7.66
N PRO A 20 -0.37 -3.94 -7.76
CA PRO A 20 -1.24 -3.72 -8.91
C PRO A 20 -1.76 -2.28 -8.85
N VAL A 21 -1.13 -1.38 -9.62
CA VAL A 21 -1.49 0.05 -9.68
C VAL A 21 -2.96 0.25 -10.05
N GLU A 22 -3.51 -0.67 -10.84
CA GLU A 22 -4.91 -0.76 -11.21
C GLU A 22 -5.86 -0.93 -10.01
N LEU A 23 -5.36 -1.37 -8.85
CA LEU A 23 -6.16 -1.47 -7.62
C LEU A 23 -6.15 -0.19 -6.78
N LEU A 24 -5.25 0.78 -7.03
CA LEU A 24 -5.21 2.03 -6.25
C LEU A 24 -6.55 2.76 -6.21
N PRO A 25 -7.29 2.89 -7.34
CA PRO A 25 -8.58 3.58 -7.32
C PRO A 25 -9.61 2.95 -6.39
N HIS A 26 -9.43 1.68 -6.00
CA HIS A 26 -10.33 0.98 -5.09
C HIS A 26 -9.95 1.14 -3.61
N LEU A 27 -8.80 1.71 -3.27
CA LEU A 27 -8.28 1.72 -1.89
C LEU A 27 -8.57 3.02 -1.11
N ASP A 28 -9.27 3.98 -1.70
CA ASP A 28 -9.51 5.31 -1.12
C ASP A 28 -8.21 5.94 -0.58
N VAL A 29 -7.19 6.02 -1.44
CA VAL A 29 -5.94 6.72 -1.09
C VAL A 29 -6.27 8.20 -0.94
N PRO A 30 -5.94 8.86 0.20
CA PRO A 30 -6.21 10.27 0.37
C PRO A 30 -5.52 11.10 -0.71
N ASP A 31 -6.09 12.27 -1.06
CA ASP A 31 -5.39 13.21 -1.94
C ASP A 31 -4.13 13.74 -1.22
N LEU A 32 -3.04 13.90 -1.97
CA LEU A 32 -1.78 14.52 -1.50
C LEU A 32 -2.02 15.86 -0.78
N ASP A 33 -3.02 16.64 -1.20
CA ASP A 33 -3.32 17.94 -0.59
C ASP A 33 -3.83 17.82 0.85
N THR A 34 -4.40 16.67 1.20
CA THR A 34 -4.88 16.36 2.55
C THR A 34 -3.81 15.76 3.46
N MET A 35 -2.65 15.41 2.90
CA MET A 35 -1.56 14.74 3.62
C MET A 35 -0.59 15.73 4.24
N ASP A 36 0.01 15.38 5.38
CA ASP A 36 1.13 16.13 5.93
C ASP A 36 2.45 15.90 5.14
N ALA A 37 3.51 16.61 5.52
CA ALA A 37 4.80 16.54 4.85
C ALA A 37 5.50 15.17 5.01
N ASP A 38 5.26 14.44 6.10
CA ASP A 38 5.84 13.12 6.32
C ASP A 38 5.11 12.06 5.50
N GLN A 39 3.78 12.16 5.38
CA GLN A 39 2.97 11.31 4.53
C GLN A 39 3.29 11.51 3.05
N ARG A 40 3.37 12.76 2.56
CA ARG A 40 3.74 13.07 1.17
C ARG A 40 5.14 12.60 0.80
N ALA A 41 6.06 12.60 1.77
CA ALA A 41 7.42 12.13 1.59
C ALA A 41 7.58 10.60 1.82
N GLY A 42 6.49 9.88 2.10
CA GLY A 42 6.52 8.45 2.36
C GLY A 42 7.16 8.04 3.69
N ARG A 43 7.37 8.98 4.62
CA ARG A 43 7.91 8.67 5.97
C ARG A 43 6.83 8.21 6.94
N ALA A 44 5.57 8.53 6.65
CA ALA A 44 4.42 8.16 7.46
C ALA A 44 3.33 7.48 6.60
N CYS A 45 2.53 6.64 7.26
CA CYS A 45 1.40 5.98 6.62
C CYS A 45 0.37 7.01 6.14
N VAL A 46 -0.01 6.94 4.87
CA VAL A 46 -1.02 7.82 4.26
C VAL A 46 -2.37 7.81 5.00
N TRP A 47 -2.73 6.70 5.66
CA TRP A 47 -4.02 6.58 6.34
C TRP A 47 -3.96 6.85 7.84
N SER A 48 -2.88 6.49 8.53
CA SER A 48 -2.80 6.59 9.99
C SER A 48 -1.84 7.67 10.51
N GLY A 49 -1.02 8.27 9.63
CA GLY A 49 0.00 9.24 10.00
C GLY A 49 1.16 8.67 10.82
N ARG A 50 1.16 7.36 11.13
CA ARG A 50 2.23 6.73 11.90
C ARG A 50 3.49 6.63 11.08
N ALA A 51 4.64 6.92 11.71
CA ALA A 51 5.95 6.73 11.11
C ALA A 51 6.12 5.29 10.62
N LEU A 52 6.66 5.13 9.42
CA LEU A 52 6.87 3.83 8.81
C LEU A 52 8.31 3.37 9.01
N PRO A 53 8.54 2.17 9.56
CA PRO A 53 9.85 1.57 9.47
C PRO A 53 10.09 1.12 8.03
N LEU A 54 11.32 1.33 7.52
CA LEU A 54 11.72 1.00 6.14
C LEU A 54 11.33 -0.43 5.71
N ALA A 55 11.35 -1.38 6.65
CA ALA A 55 11.06 -2.78 6.39
C ALA A 55 9.56 -3.14 6.25
N ALA A 56 8.65 -2.27 6.72
CA ALA A 56 7.21 -2.56 6.74
C ALA A 56 6.37 -1.58 5.90
N ALA A 57 7.03 -0.62 5.24
CA ALA A 57 6.38 0.31 4.34
C ALA A 57 6.01 -0.35 3.02
N VAL A 58 4.77 -0.16 2.58
CA VAL A 58 4.30 -0.56 1.26
C VAL A 58 4.17 0.70 0.41
N ASN A 59 4.94 0.76 -0.67
CA ASN A 59 4.84 1.83 -1.65
C ASN A 59 3.55 1.67 -2.46
N LEU A 60 2.74 2.73 -2.52
CA LEU A 60 1.45 2.78 -3.23
C LEU A 60 1.58 3.34 -4.66
N GLY A 61 2.79 3.42 -5.20
CA GLY A 61 3.06 4.01 -6.50
C GLY A 61 3.66 5.41 -6.40
N GLU A 62 4.02 5.94 -7.56
CA GLU A 62 4.57 7.28 -7.72
C GLU A 62 3.50 8.21 -8.25
N GLU A 63 3.38 9.40 -7.66
CA GLU A 63 2.55 10.48 -8.16
C GLU A 63 3.43 11.71 -8.40
N ILE A 64 3.29 12.34 -9.57
CA ILE A 64 4.01 13.58 -9.91
C ILE A 64 3.01 14.73 -9.87
N ARG A 65 3.24 15.69 -8.96
CA ARG A 65 2.40 16.88 -8.81
C ARG A 65 3.28 18.12 -8.77
N ASP A 66 2.98 19.10 -9.62
CA ASP A 66 3.77 20.34 -9.78
C ASP A 66 5.27 20.12 -10.00
N GLY A 67 5.63 19.02 -10.68
CA GLY A 67 7.02 18.63 -10.93
C GLY A 67 7.74 18.02 -9.72
N VAL A 68 7.03 17.78 -8.61
CA VAL A 68 7.54 17.09 -7.42
C VAL A 68 7.07 15.64 -7.43
N HIS A 69 8.01 14.74 -7.16
CA HIS A 69 7.75 13.31 -7.04
C HIS A 69 7.29 12.98 -5.62
N HIS A 70 6.13 12.34 -5.51
CA HIS A 70 5.56 11.84 -4.28
C HIS A 70 5.55 10.32 -4.32
N PHE A 71 5.91 9.71 -3.20
CA PHE A 71 5.90 8.26 -3.02
C PHE A 71 5.04 7.91 -1.82
N PRO A 72 3.70 7.96 -1.93
CA PRO A 72 2.81 7.65 -0.81
C PRO A 72 3.07 6.23 -0.33
N GLN A 73 3.19 6.07 0.99
CA GLN A 73 3.47 4.77 1.62
C GLN A 73 2.41 4.42 2.65
N SER A 74 2.20 3.12 2.84
CA SER A 74 1.27 2.61 3.84
C SER A 74 1.90 1.57 4.74
N CYS A 75 1.33 1.43 5.93
CA CYS A 75 1.63 0.27 6.75
C CYS A 75 0.76 -0.92 6.32
N GLY A 76 1.28 -2.14 6.53
CA GLY A 76 0.56 -3.36 6.18
C GLY A 76 -0.82 -3.47 6.83
N ARG A 77 -1.00 -2.93 8.05
CA ARG A 77 -2.30 -2.97 8.74
C ARG A 77 -3.35 -2.15 8.00
N CYS A 78 -3.08 -0.87 7.76
CA CYS A 78 -4.02 0.00 7.07
C CYS A 78 -4.28 -0.49 5.64
N LEU A 79 -3.24 -0.97 4.95
CA LEU A 79 -3.42 -1.56 3.62
C LEU A 79 -4.34 -2.80 3.63
N SER A 80 -4.20 -3.67 4.63
CA SER A 80 -5.10 -4.82 4.78
C SER A 80 -6.54 -4.40 5.06
N GLU A 81 -6.74 -3.38 5.89
CA GLU A 81 -8.08 -2.88 6.21
C GLU A 81 -8.74 -2.29 4.96
N ARG A 82 -7.99 -1.47 4.19
CA ARG A 82 -8.48 -0.86 2.95
C ARG A 82 -8.76 -1.89 1.86
N ALA A 83 -7.85 -2.83 1.62
CA ALA A 83 -8.07 -3.90 0.66
C ALA A 83 -9.28 -4.78 0.99
N PHE A 84 -9.55 -5.00 2.29
CA PHE A 84 -10.74 -5.72 2.74
C PHE A 84 -12.03 -4.93 2.46
N ASN A 85 -12.06 -3.65 2.84
CA ASN A 85 -13.23 -2.80 2.61
C ASN A 85 -13.53 -2.65 1.12
N ALA A 86 -12.49 -2.39 0.32
CA ALA A 86 -12.58 -2.33 -1.13
C ALA A 86 -13.14 -3.62 -1.75
N LEU A 87 -12.69 -4.78 -1.26
CA LEU A 87 -13.19 -6.07 -1.73
C LEU A 87 -14.66 -6.26 -1.35
N ALA A 88 -15.03 -5.91 -0.11
CA ALA A 88 -16.40 -6.02 0.36
C ALA A 88 -17.33 -5.13 -0.47
N GLU A 89 -16.97 -3.87 -0.69
CA GLU A 89 -17.72 -2.91 -1.51
C GLU A 89 -17.85 -3.38 -2.96
N HIS A 90 -16.72 -3.73 -3.60
CA HIS A 90 -16.72 -4.22 -4.97
C HIS A 90 -17.60 -5.46 -5.16
N SER A 91 -17.59 -6.37 -4.18
CA SER A 91 -18.34 -7.62 -4.30
C SER A 91 -19.86 -7.45 -4.33
N VAL A 92 -20.40 -6.35 -3.79
CA VAL A 92 -21.85 -6.12 -3.71
C VAL A 92 -22.51 -5.98 -5.07
N ASP A 93 -21.83 -5.38 -6.04
CA ASP A 93 -22.40 -5.06 -7.37
C ASP A 93 -21.63 -5.75 -8.51
N CYS A 94 -20.84 -6.77 -8.21
CA CYS A 94 -19.98 -7.45 -9.19
C CYS A 94 -20.52 -8.83 -9.55
N ASP A 95 -21.12 -8.93 -10.75
CA ASP A 95 -21.69 -10.17 -11.28
C ASP A 95 -20.70 -11.36 -11.27
N PRO A 96 -19.43 -11.22 -11.71
CA PRO A 96 -18.45 -12.30 -11.59
C PRO A 96 -18.23 -12.78 -10.16
N CYS A 97 -18.16 -11.86 -9.18
CA CYS A 97 -17.97 -12.22 -7.76
C CYS A 97 -19.16 -13.00 -7.20
N HIS A 98 -20.39 -12.73 -7.66
CA HIS A 98 -21.60 -13.42 -7.22
C HIS A 98 -21.83 -14.76 -7.93
N GLY A 99 -21.62 -14.80 -9.25
CA GLY A 99 -22.02 -15.93 -10.08
C GLY A 99 -20.92 -16.94 -10.35
N GLU A 100 -19.69 -16.46 -10.55
CA GLU A 100 -18.58 -17.28 -11.06
C GLU A 100 -17.47 -17.50 -10.02
N GLY A 101 -17.49 -16.73 -8.94
CA GLY A 101 -16.49 -16.79 -7.89
C GLY A 101 -15.42 -15.71 -8.00
N LEU A 102 -14.68 -15.55 -6.91
CA LEU A 102 -13.73 -14.45 -6.74
C LEU A 102 -12.56 -14.51 -7.74
N GLU A 103 -12.15 -15.72 -8.13
CA GLU A 103 -11.08 -15.98 -9.08
C GLU A 103 -11.38 -15.53 -10.51
N SER A 104 -12.66 -15.45 -10.88
CA SER A 104 -13.12 -14.99 -12.20
C SER A 104 -13.15 -13.46 -12.29
N CYS A 105 -13.03 -12.75 -11.17
CA CYS A 105 -12.95 -11.29 -11.13
C CYS A 105 -11.51 -10.82 -10.88
N PRO A 106 -10.84 -10.17 -11.86
CA PRO A 106 -9.49 -9.65 -11.66
C PRO A 106 -9.36 -8.67 -10.49
N VAL A 107 -10.35 -7.79 -10.30
CA VAL A 107 -10.38 -6.81 -9.21
C VAL A 107 -10.54 -7.52 -7.86
N GLY A 108 -11.55 -8.39 -7.74
CA GLY A 108 -11.80 -9.16 -6.51
C GLY A 108 -10.62 -10.04 -6.13
N ALA A 109 -10.09 -10.82 -7.07
CA ALA A 109 -8.90 -11.65 -6.87
C ALA A 109 -7.67 -10.80 -6.47
N GLY A 110 -7.49 -9.64 -7.12
CA GLY A 110 -6.42 -8.68 -6.82
C GLY A 110 -6.51 -8.16 -5.39
N LEU A 111 -7.66 -7.62 -4.99
CA LEU A 111 -7.89 -7.06 -3.65
C LEU A 111 -7.73 -8.12 -2.56
N TYR A 112 -8.18 -9.35 -2.81
CA TYR A 112 -7.99 -10.47 -1.89
C TYR A 112 -6.52 -10.86 -1.72
N ARG A 113 -5.76 -10.95 -2.82
CA ARG A 113 -4.30 -11.21 -2.77
C ARG A 113 -3.57 -10.09 -2.04
N LEU A 114 -3.96 -8.84 -2.29
CA LEU A 114 -3.41 -7.65 -1.64
C LEU A 114 -3.67 -7.68 -0.13
N GLN A 115 -4.89 -7.97 0.31
CA GLN A 115 -5.25 -8.12 1.72
C GLN A 115 -4.40 -9.21 2.39
N ARG A 116 -4.29 -10.39 1.77
CA ARG A 116 -3.46 -11.51 2.26
C ARG A 116 -1.99 -11.13 2.38
N TYR A 117 -1.46 -10.42 1.40
CA TYR A 117 -0.10 -9.89 1.42
C TYR A 117 0.10 -8.90 2.57
N ALA A 118 -0.75 -7.89 2.68
CA ALA A 118 -0.69 -6.83 3.69
C ALA A 118 -0.79 -7.38 5.14
N ARG A 119 -1.64 -8.40 5.37
CA ARG A 119 -1.73 -9.10 6.66
C ARG A 119 -0.42 -9.77 7.08
N ARG A 120 0.40 -10.23 6.14
CA ARG A 120 1.72 -10.83 6.46
C ARG A 120 2.72 -9.77 6.90
N LEU A 121 2.67 -8.59 6.30
CA LEU A 121 3.51 -7.45 6.68
C LEU A 121 3.13 -6.85 8.04
N SER A 122 1.85 -6.95 8.41
CA SER A 122 1.31 -6.40 9.67
C SER A 122 1.80 -7.11 10.94
N ARG A 123 2.62 -8.16 10.85
CA ARG A 123 3.10 -8.95 12.00
C ARG A 123 4.21 -8.27 12.80
N GLY A 124 4.72 -7.12 12.34
CA GLY A 124 5.52 -6.19 13.13
C GLY A 124 4.71 -4.91 13.31
N ASN A 125 4.43 -4.54 14.57
CA ASN A 125 3.61 -3.37 14.91
C ASN A 125 4.02 -2.10 14.13
N CYS A 126 3.01 -1.31 13.76
CA CYS A 126 3.15 0.06 13.26
C CYS A 126 3.26 1.03 14.43
#